data_AF-A0A959NE47-F1
#
_entry.id   AF-A0A959NE47-F1
#
_cell.length_a   1.000
_cell.length_b   1.000
_cell.length_c   1.000
_cell.angle_alpha   90.00
_cell.angle_beta   90.00
_cell.angle_gamma   90.00
#
_symmetry.space_group_name_H-M   'P 1'
#
loop_
_entity.id
_entity.type
_entity.pdbx_description
1 polymer ?
#
loop_
_entity_poly.entity_id
_entity_poly.type
_entity_poly.pdbx_seq_one_letter_code
_entity_poly.pdbx_strand_id
1 'polypeptide(L)'
;MKKFTLIAFAIVLLAACKSSYKGPNGVSYKTPVQYNDYIINRQTDLLKKIMHFAKTSRNDLDGAEKLLDGYVDDAAMMVTEIKGMPPFKKDSSFRDAAINTFSFYKKALDTYYRDLIQIRRDTLERKQERLDSLVKTITKEEAGFDRKFQSAQREFARKNNMKLKHNTMQDRIKNI
;
A
#
# COMPACT_ATOMS: atom_id res chain seq x y z
N MET A 1 -58.15 -45.83 -16.59
CA MET A 1 -57.76 -44.87 -15.54
C MET A 1 -56.33 -45.14 -15.11
N LYS A 2 -55.36 -44.40 -15.65
CA LYS A 2 -53.95 -44.42 -15.19
C LYS A 2 -53.49 -42.98 -15.08
N LYS A 3 -53.11 -42.59 -13.86
CA LYS A 3 -52.73 -41.24 -13.45
C LYS A 3 -51.35 -40.91 -14.01
N PHE A 4 -51.22 -39.84 -14.78
CA PHE A 4 -49.93 -39.24 -15.11
C PHE A 4 -49.67 -38.10 -14.13
N THR A 5 -48.78 -38.36 -13.17
CA THR A 5 -48.28 -37.34 -12.24
C THR A 5 -47.13 -36.61 -12.90
N LEU A 6 -47.35 -35.36 -13.31
CA LEU A 6 -46.31 -34.46 -13.81
C LEU A 6 -45.58 -33.85 -12.61
N ILE A 7 -44.36 -34.33 -12.33
CA ILE A 7 -43.45 -33.72 -11.37
C ILE A 7 -42.73 -32.56 -12.08
N ALA A 8 -43.12 -31.33 -11.77
CA ALA A 8 -42.40 -30.15 -12.21
C ALA A 8 -41.13 -29.98 -11.36
N PHE A 9 -39.98 -30.32 -11.93
CA PHE A 9 -38.66 -29.97 -11.38
C PHE A 9 -38.43 -28.47 -11.60
N ALA A 10 -38.69 -27.65 -10.58
CA ALA A 10 -38.23 -26.27 -10.56
C ALA A 10 -36.71 -26.28 -10.34
N ILE A 11 -35.96 -26.19 -11.43
CA ILE A 11 -34.51 -25.97 -11.42
C ILE A 11 -34.27 -24.58 -10.81
N VAL A 12 -33.90 -24.53 -9.54
CA VAL A 12 -33.31 -23.35 -8.92
C VAL A 12 -31.94 -23.16 -9.57
N LEU A 13 -31.89 -22.41 -10.65
CA LEU A 13 -30.66 -21.89 -11.22
C LEU A 13 -30.04 -20.96 -10.17
N LEU A 14 -29.11 -21.51 -9.39
CA LEU A 14 -28.13 -20.72 -8.65
C LEU A 14 -27.30 -19.97 -9.69
N ALA A 15 -27.77 -18.77 -10.06
CA ALA A 15 -26.96 -17.79 -10.74
C ALA A 15 -25.77 -17.49 -9.82
N ALA A 16 -24.65 -18.15 -10.09
CA ALA A 16 -23.36 -17.77 -9.56
C ALA A 16 -23.01 -16.40 -10.16
N CYS A 17 -23.62 -15.35 -9.62
CA CYS A 17 -23.28 -13.98 -9.91
C CYS A 17 -21.79 -13.81 -9.59
N LYS A 18 -20.95 -13.75 -10.63
CA LYS A 18 -19.55 -13.29 -10.51
C LYS A 18 -19.60 -11.82 -10.11
N SER A 19 -19.85 -11.55 -8.83
CA SER A 19 -19.94 -10.21 -8.28
C SER A 19 -18.59 -9.51 -8.45
N SER A 20 -18.55 -8.52 -9.34
CA SER A 20 -17.41 -7.62 -9.43
C SER A 20 -17.54 -6.52 -8.37
N TYR A 21 -16.43 -6.20 -7.71
CA TYR A 21 -16.35 -5.08 -6.78
C TYR A 21 -15.86 -3.86 -7.54
N LYS A 22 -16.78 -2.96 -7.96
CA LYS A 22 -16.40 -1.70 -8.61
C LYS A 22 -16.29 -0.59 -7.58
N GLY A 23 -15.13 0.07 -7.53
CA GLY A 23 -14.88 1.20 -6.64
C GLY A 23 -15.28 2.55 -7.23
N PRO A 24 -15.44 3.58 -6.38
CA PRO A 24 -15.45 4.98 -6.80
C PRO A 24 -14.22 5.40 -7.64
N ASN A 25 -13.10 4.69 -7.54
CA ASN A 25 -11.93 4.88 -8.39
C ASN A 25 -12.11 4.37 -9.85
N GLY A 26 -13.29 3.87 -10.22
CA GLY A 26 -13.57 3.36 -11.57
C GLY A 26 -13.01 1.96 -11.83
N VAL A 27 -12.25 1.38 -10.89
CA VAL A 27 -11.61 0.07 -11.04
C VAL A 27 -12.55 -1.04 -10.58
N SER A 28 -12.56 -2.13 -11.33
CA SER A 28 -13.36 -3.32 -11.09
C SER A 28 -12.45 -4.48 -10.65
N TYR A 29 -12.66 -4.95 -9.42
CA TYR A 29 -11.92 -6.07 -8.84
C TYR A 29 -12.76 -7.34 -8.94
N LYS A 30 -12.31 -8.33 -9.70
CA LYS A 30 -13.03 -9.61 -9.88
C LYS A 30 -12.48 -10.72 -8.99
N THR A 31 -11.22 -10.62 -8.58
CA THR A 31 -10.54 -11.62 -7.76
C THR A 31 -9.82 -10.97 -6.59
N PRO A 32 -9.60 -11.71 -5.48
CA PRO A 32 -8.77 -11.21 -4.37
C PRO A 32 -7.34 -10.90 -4.81
N VAL A 33 -6.82 -11.65 -5.79
CA VAL A 33 -5.50 -11.40 -6.39
C VAL A 33 -5.45 -10.03 -7.06
N GLN A 34 -6.44 -9.68 -7.87
CA GLN A 34 -6.50 -8.35 -8.51
C GLN A 34 -6.59 -7.22 -7.47
N TYR A 35 -7.35 -7.42 -6.40
CA TYR A 35 -7.46 -6.45 -5.30
C TYR A 35 -6.11 -6.26 -4.59
N ASN A 36 -5.44 -7.35 -4.27
CA ASN A 36 -4.11 -7.34 -3.66
C ASN A 36 -3.07 -6.69 -4.56
N ASP A 37 -2.99 -7.12 -5.82
CA ASP A 37 -1.97 -6.66 -6.76
C ASP A 37 -2.11 -5.16 -7.02
N TYR A 38 -3.34 -4.63 -7.02
CA TYR A 38 -3.57 -3.20 -7.13
C TYR A 38 -2.91 -2.40 -6.00
N ILE A 39 -2.99 -2.88 -4.75
CA ILE A 39 -2.35 -2.25 -3.58
C ILE A 39 -0.84 -2.48 -3.61
N ILE A 40 -0.40 -3.70 -3.91
CA ILE A 40 1.02 -4.08 -3.86
C ILE A 40 1.84 -3.42 -4.98
N ASN A 41 1.28 -3.24 -6.16
CA ASN A 41 1.96 -2.51 -7.24
C ASN A 41 2.23 -1.04 -6.83
N ARG A 42 1.28 -0.39 -6.17
CA ARG A 42 1.46 0.96 -5.62
C ARG A 42 2.54 1.00 -4.55
N GLN A 43 2.57 -0.01 -3.68
CA GLN A 43 3.61 -0.11 -2.65
C GLN A 43 4.98 -0.23 -3.32
N THR A 44 5.11 -1.11 -4.31
CA THR A 44 6.34 -1.28 -5.08
C THR A 44 6.76 0.02 -5.78
N ASP A 45 5.83 0.77 -6.35
CA ASP A 45 6.15 2.03 -7.05
C ASP A 45 6.54 3.16 -6.09
N LEU A 46 5.93 3.24 -4.91
CA LEU A 46 6.33 4.15 -3.85
C LEU A 46 7.74 3.81 -3.33
N LEU A 47 8.02 2.53 -3.11
CA LEU A 47 9.34 2.08 -2.66
C LEU A 47 10.44 2.42 -3.67
N LYS A 48 10.19 2.24 -4.97
CA LYS A 48 11.14 2.66 -6.02
C LYS A 48 11.48 4.15 -5.91
N LYS A 49 10.49 5.00 -5.63
CA LYS A 49 10.70 6.46 -5.44
C LYS A 49 11.52 6.74 -4.19
N ILE A 50 11.20 6.10 -3.07
CA ILE A 50 11.99 6.22 -1.82
C ILE A 50 13.44 5.80 -2.05
N MET A 51 13.68 4.69 -2.75
CA MET A 51 15.03 4.24 -3.11
C MET A 51 15.74 5.23 -4.04
N HIS A 52 15.02 5.82 -5.00
CA HIS A 52 15.58 6.85 -5.87
C HIS A 52 15.98 8.09 -5.07
N PHE A 53 15.10 8.58 -4.19
CA PHE A 53 15.42 9.66 -3.25
C PHE A 53 16.66 9.33 -2.40
N ALA A 54 16.71 8.14 -1.79
CA ALA A 54 17.84 7.72 -0.96
C ALA A 54 19.15 7.67 -1.76
N LYS A 55 19.11 7.23 -3.03
CA LYS A 55 20.27 7.25 -3.91
C LYS A 55 20.70 8.66 -4.26
N THR A 56 19.77 9.53 -4.65
CA THR A 56 20.05 10.92 -5.08
C THR A 56 20.58 11.74 -3.92
N SER A 57 19.91 11.69 -2.76
CA SER A 57 20.30 12.47 -1.57
C SER A 57 21.69 12.17 -1.05
N ARG A 58 22.30 11.01 -1.38
CA ARG A 58 23.70 10.73 -1.01
C ARG A 58 24.67 11.74 -1.60
N ASN A 59 24.43 12.15 -2.85
CA ASN A 59 25.39 12.93 -3.64
C ASN A 59 24.85 14.30 -4.08
N ASP A 60 23.53 14.46 -4.15
CA ASP A 60 22.85 15.66 -4.67
C ASP A 60 21.63 15.97 -3.80
N LEU A 61 21.80 16.88 -2.84
CA LEU A 61 20.74 17.29 -1.93
C LEU A 61 19.71 18.19 -2.61
N ASP A 62 20.12 19.03 -3.57
CA ASP A 62 19.22 19.93 -4.30
C ASP A 62 18.33 19.15 -5.28
N GLY A 63 18.91 18.19 -5.98
CA GLY A 63 18.16 17.25 -6.81
C GLY A 63 17.22 16.38 -5.96
N ALA A 64 17.67 15.92 -4.79
CA ALA A 64 16.81 15.15 -3.88
C ALA A 64 15.62 15.98 -3.37
N GLU A 65 15.82 17.27 -3.06
CA GLU A 65 14.75 18.17 -2.62
C GLU A 65 13.69 18.36 -3.72
N LYS A 66 14.13 18.57 -4.97
CA LYS A 66 13.23 18.70 -6.12
C LYS A 66 12.39 17.45 -6.39
N LEU A 67 12.88 16.26 -6.00
CA LEU A 67 12.10 15.02 -6.12
C LEU A 67 10.95 14.94 -5.12
N LEU A 68 11.07 15.58 -3.96
CA LEU A 68 10.13 15.38 -2.86
C LEU A 68 8.72 15.87 -3.19
N ASP A 69 8.57 17.02 -3.84
CA ASP A 69 7.25 17.57 -4.18
C ASP A 69 6.45 16.59 -5.05
N GLY A 70 7.07 16.08 -6.13
CA GLY A 70 6.45 15.08 -6.98
C GLY A 70 6.16 13.76 -6.26
N TYR A 71 7.01 13.35 -5.33
CA TYR A 71 6.78 12.11 -4.56
C TYR A 71 5.69 12.23 -3.51
N VAL A 72 5.53 13.41 -2.90
CA VAL A 72 4.41 13.71 -2.01
C VAL A 72 3.10 13.67 -2.79
N ASP A 73 3.06 14.26 -3.99
CA ASP A 73 1.88 14.24 -4.86
C ASP A 73 1.53 12.82 -5.31
N ASP A 74 2.52 12.05 -5.75
CA ASP A 74 2.33 10.64 -6.12
C ASP A 74 1.80 9.81 -4.94
N ALA A 75 2.35 9.99 -3.73
CA ALA A 75 1.86 9.31 -2.54
C ALA A 75 0.42 9.74 -2.19
N ALA A 76 0.09 11.02 -2.33
CA ALA A 76 -1.27 11.53 -2.10
C ALA A 76 -2.28 10.96 -3.12
N MET A 77 -1.87 10.82 -4.38
CA MET A 77 -2.66 10.17 -5.43
C MET A 77 -2.88 8.70 -5.09
N MET A 78 -1.84 7.95 -4.71
CA MET A 78 -1.99 6.55 -4.29
C MET A 78 -2.96 6.38 -3.11
N VAL A 79 -2.90 7.27 -2.11
CA VAL A 79 -3.87 7.29 -0.99
C VAL A 79 -5.29 7.48 -1.52
N THR A 80 -5.49 8.41 -2.44
CA THR A 80 -6.81 8.71 -3.03
C THR A 80 -7.36 7.52 -3.82
N GLU A 81 -6.52 6.90 -4.65
CA GLU A 81 -6.88 5.72 -5.43
C GLU A 81 -7.29 4.53 -4.54
N ILE A 82 -6.55 4.30 -3.44
CA ILE A 82 -6.82 3.21 -2.50
C ILE A 82 -8.09 3.52 -1.67
N LYS A 83 -8.30 4.77 -1.25
CA LYS A 83 -9.57 5.22 -0.65
C LYS A 83 -10.77 4.95 -1.55
N GLY A 84 -10.59 5.12 -2.86
CA GLY A 84 -11.59 4.82 -3.87
C GLY A 84 -11.81 3.32 -4.13
N MET A 85 -11.08 2.42 -3.48
CA MET A 85 -11.37 0.98 -3.57
C MET A 85 -12.59 0.61 -2.72
N PRO A 86 -13.49 -0.27 -3.22
CA PRO A 86 -14.60 -0.76 -2.42
C PRO A 86 -14.08 -1.76 -1.35
N PRO A 87 -14.83 -2.01 -0.27
CA PRO A 87 -14.58 -3.16 0.58
C PRO A 87 -14.66 -4.46 -0.24
N PHE A 88 -13.72 -5.37 -0.07
CA PHE A 88 -13.74 -6.66 -0.77
C PHE A 88 -14.52 -7.67 0.06
N LYS A 89 -15.61 -8.23 -0.48
CA LYS A 89 -16.54 -9.10 0.29
C LYS A 89 -16.98 -8.48 1.63
N LYS A 90 -17.26 -7.17 1.64
CA LYS A 90 -17.62 -6.37 2.83
C LYS A 90 -16.50 -6.20 3.87
N ASP A 91 -15.28 -6.63 3.58
CA ASP A 91 -14.10 -6.43 4.43
C ASP A 91 -13.21 -5.33 3.83
N SER A 92 -13.00 -4.26 4.58
CA SER A 92 -12.11 -3.14 4.20
C SER A 92 -10.75 -3.16 4.90
N SER A 93 -10.50 -4.10 5.81
CA SER A 93 -9.35 -4.07 6.71
C SER A 93 -8.01 -3.93 5.99
N PHE A 94 -7.82 -4.65 4.87
CA PHE A 94 -6.59 -4.56 4.09
C PHE A 94 -6.44 -3.21 3.36
N ARG A 95 -7.52 -2.69 2.77
CA ARG A 95 -7.54 -1.35 2.17
C ARG A 95 -7.24 -0.28 3.21
N ASP A 96 -7.86 -0.36 4.38
CA ASP A 96 -7.71 0.64 5.43
C ASP A 96 -6.28 0.60 6.02
N ALA A 97 -5.70 -0.59 6.18
CA ALA A 97 -4.30 -0.75 6.53
C ALA A 97 -3.37 -0.14 5.46
N ALA A 98 -3.67 -0.35 4.17
CA ALA A 98 -2.94 0.28 3.07
C ALA A 98 -3.03 1.80 3.15
N ILE A 99 -4.22 2.38 3.25
CA ILE A 99 -4.43 3.84 3.37
C ILE A 99 -3.55 4.43 4.47
N ASN A 100 -3.49 3.78 5.64
CA ASN A 100 -2.67 4.22 6.75
C ASN A 100 -1.17 4.20 6.41
N THR A 101 -0.67 3.13 5.79
CA THR A 101 0.74 3.01 5.37
C THR A 101 1.10 4.05 4.30
N PHE A 102 0.30 4.22 3.26
CA PHE A 102 0.57 5.24 2.23
C PHE A 102 0.47 6.66 2.78
N SER A 103 -0.44 6.91 3.73
CA SER A 103 -0.55 8.22 4.41
C SER A 103 0.68 8.50 5.28
N PHE A 104 1.21 7.48 5.96
CA PHE A 104 2.48 7.60 6.69
C PHE A 104 3.63 7.98 5.75
N TYR A 105 3.81 7.27 4.63
CA TYR A 105 4.89 7.59 3.71
C TYR A 105 4.72 8.95 3.03
N LYS A 106 3.49 9.38 2.73
CA LYS A 106 3.23 10.76 2.30
C LYS A 106 3.77 11.75 3.35
N LYS A 107 3.43 11.56 4.63
CA LYS A 107 3.95 12.39 5.73
C LYS A 107 5.48 12.33 5.80
N ALA A 108 6.05 11.13 5.72
CA ALA A 108 7.51 10.96 5.80
C ALA A 108 8.26 11.69 4.68
N LEU A 109 7.75 11.63 3.45
CA LEU A 109 8.29 12.39 2.31
C LEU A 109 8.17 13.90 2.52
N ASP A 110 7.03 14.35 3.05
CA ASP A 110 6.71 15.77 3.19
C ASP A 110 7.43 16.44 4.37
N THR A 111 7.66 15.70 5.46
CA THR A 111 8.29 16.22 6.68
C THR A 111 9.67 15.63 6.88
N TYR A 112 9.75 14.33 7.17
CA TYR A 112 10.99 13.73 7.66
C TYR A 112 12.12 13.75 6.63
N TYR A 113 11.80 13.58 5.34
CA TYR A 113 12.82 13.56 4.31
C TYR A 113 13.30 14.98 3.96
N ARG A 114 12.44 15.99 4.11
CA ARG A 114 12.85 17.40 4.05
C ARG A 114 13.76 17.76 5.22
N ASP A 115 13.39 17.37 6.43
CA ASP A 115 14.21 17.56 7.63
C ASP A 115 15.58 16.89 7.46
N LEU A 116 15.62 15.68 6.88
CA LEU A 116 16.87 15.00 6.58
C LEU A 116 17.76 15.81 5.63
N ILE A 117 17.20 16.40 4.57
CA ILE A 117 17.96 17.28 3.67
C ILE A 117 18.49 18.50 4.42
N GLN A 118 17.64 19.17 5.20
CA GLN A 118 18.01 20.36 5.95
C GLN A 118 19.13 20.08 6.95
N ILE A 119 19.00 19.02 7.75
CA ILE A 119 20.05 18.60 8.69
C ILE A 119 21.34 18.25 7.95
N ARG A 120 21.26 17.63 6.76
CA ARG A 120 22.45 17.30 5.96
C ARG A 120 23.14 18.52 5.35
N ARG A 121 22.42 19.60 5.07
CA ARG A 121 23.00 20.90 4.67
C ARG A 121 23.61 21.66 5.84
N ASP A 122 23.16 21.36 7.06
CA ASP A 122 23.60 22.04 8.26
C ASP A 122 25.10 21.80 8.56
N THR A 123 25.75 22.83 9.12
CA THR A 123 27.14 22.83 9.61
C THR A 123 27.23 22.80 11.14
N LEU A 124 26.10 22.73 11.85
CA LEU A 124 26.06 22.65 13.31
C LEU A 124 26.78 21.41 13.87
N GLU A 125 27.42 21.58 15.02
CA GLU A 125 28.15 20.50 15.72
C GLU A 125 27.26 19.30 16.09
N ARG A 126 25.97 19.52 16.36
CA ARG A 126 25.00 18.48 16.77
C ARG A 126 24.26 17.82 15.60
N LYS A 127 24.76 17.98 14.37
CA LYS A 127 24.16 17.41 13.16
C LYS A 127 23.90 15.91 13.26
N GLN A 128 24.90 15.14 13.72
CA GLN A 128 24.78 13.68 13.79
C GLN A 128 23.69 13.24 14.76
N GLU A 129 23.61 13.85 15.96
CA GLU A 129 22.57 13.54 16.94
C GLU A 129 21.15 13.83 16.39
N ARG A 130 21.00 14.91 15.62
CA ARG A 130 19.73 15.24 14.96
C ARG A 130 19.35 14.21 13.89
N LEU A 131 20.31 13.76 13.08
CA LEU A 131 20.09 12.68 12.11
C LEU A 131 19.68 11.39 12.80
N ASP A 132 20.40 10.98 13.84
CA ASP A 132 20.12 9.74 14.56
C ASP A 132 18.73 9.76 15.22
N SER A 133 18.35 10.90 15.81
CA SER A 133 17.02 11.10 16.40
C SER A 133 15.90 11.03 15.35
N LEU A 134 16.11 11.65 14.18
CA LEU A 134 15.17 11.63 13.07
C LEU A 134 14.99 10.21 12.53
N VAL A 135 16.09 9.50 12.25
CA VAL A 135 16.05 8.10 11.78
C VAL A 135 15.33 7.21 12.78
N LYS A 136 15.66 7.31 14.07
CA LYS A 136 15.00 6.53 15.13
C LYS A 136 13.49 6.79 15.18
N THR A 137 13.07 8.03 14.97
CA THR A 137 11.65 8.41 14.92
C THR A 137 10.95 7.77 13.73
N ILE A 138 11.52 7.90 12.53
CA ILE A 138 11.00 7.30 11.29
C ILE A 138 10.86 5.78 11.46
N THR A 139 11.94 5.09 11.86
CA THR A 139 11.96 3.62 12.02
C THR A 139 10.91 3.14 13.01
N LYS A 140 10.74 3.85 14.15
CA LYS A 140 9.75 3.47 15.16
C LYS A 140 8.31 3.61 14.63
N GLU A 141 8.01 4.71 13.93
CA GLU A 141 6.69 4.92 13.34
C GLU A 141 6.42 3.90 12.21
N GLU A 142 7.35 3.73 11.28
CA GLU A 142 7.26 2.82 10.13
C GLU A 142 6.98 1.38 10.56
N ALA A 143 7.70 0.87 11.58
CA ALA A 143 7.50 -0.48 12.10
C ALA A 143 6.07 -0.75 12.60
N GLY A 144 5.34 0.29 13.02
CA GLY A 144 3.93 0.19 13.38
C GLY A 144 3.03 -0.02 12.15
N PHE A 145 3.26 0.77 11.10
CA PHE A 145 2.49 0.70 9.85
C PHE A 145 2.80 -0.59 9.08
N ASP A 146 4.06 -0.99 9.00
CA ASP A 146 4.49 -2.21 8.30
C ASP A 146 3.89 -3.47 8.91
N ARG A 147 3.94 -3.59 10.25
CA ARG A 147 3.34 -4.74 10.93
C ARG A 147 1.83 -4.82 10.67
N LYS A 148 1.12 -3.69 10.74
CA LYS A 148 -0.32 -3.64 10.48
C LYS A 148 -0.64 -4.00 9.03
N PHE A 149 0.11 -3.45 8.07
CA PHE A 149 -0.07 -3.74 6.65
C PHE A 149 0.17 -5.21 6.32
N GLN A 150 1.31 -5.76 6.74
CA GLN A 150 1.64 -7.16 6.50
C GLN A 150 0.65 -8.11 7.17
N SER A 151 0.20 -7.79 8.39
CA SER A 151 -0.81 -8.57 9.09
C SER A 151 -2.14 -8.56 8.33
N ALA A 152 -2.59 -7.38 7.88
CA ALA A 152 -3.83 -7.24 7.13
C ALA A 152 -3.74 -7.94 5.76
N GLN A 153 -2.60 -7.88 5.06
CA GLN A 153 -2.40 -8.59 3.80
C GLN A 153 -2.44 -10.11 3.98
N ARG A 154 -1.76 -10.65 5.01
CA ARG A 154 -1.78 -12.08 5.34
C ARG A 154 -3.18 -12.56 5.67
N GLU A 155 -3.90 -11.79 6.48
CA GLU A 155 -5.27 -12.12 6.87
C GLU A 155 -6.22 -12.06 5.66
N PHE A 156 -6.10 -11.04 4.81
CA PHE A 156 -6.84 -10.95 3.55
C PHE A 156 -6.57 -12.15 2.65
N ALA A 157 -5.30 -12.56 2.55
CA ALA A 157 -4.90 -13.71 1.76
C ALA A 157 -5.50 -15.01 2.30
N ARG A 158 -5.42 -15.22 3.62
CA ARG A 158 -6.01 -16.37 4.32
C ARG A 158 -7.53 -16.44 4.12
N LYS A 159 -8.26 -15.34 4.35
CA LYS A 159 -9.72 -15.27 4.16
C LYS A 159 -10.18 -15.55 2.73
N ASN A 160 -9.29 -15.36 1.76
CA ASN A 160 -9.60 -15.48 0.34
C ASN A 160 -8.89 -16.64 -0.37
N ASN A 161 -8.27 -17.56 0.38
CA ASN A 161 -7.51 -18.70 -0.16
C ASN A 161 -6.46 -18.27 -1.20
N MET A 162 -5.86 -17.10 -1.00
CA MET A 162 -4.84 -16.54 -1.88
C MET A 162 -3.45 -16.94 -1.40
N LYS A 163 -2.61 -17.43 -2.32
CA LYS A 163 -1.18 -17.61 -2.05
C LYS A 163 -0.48 -16.27 -2.26
N LEU A 164 0.21 -15.78 -1.23
CA LEU A 164 1.06 -14.61 -1.36
C LEU A 164 2.30 -14.99 -2.19
N LYS A 165 2.52 -14.25 -3.27
CA LYS A 165 3.78 -14.34 -4.01
C LYS A 165 4.85 -13.61 -3.20
N HIS A 166 6.06 -14.17 -3.22
CA HIS A 166 7.22 -13.50 -2.68
C HIS A 166 7.45 -12.18 -3.46
N ASN A 167 7.48 -11.05 -2.75
CA ASN A 167 7.80 -9.76 -3.34
C ASN A 167 9.26 -9.43 -3.06
N THR A 168 10.12 -9.57 -4.07
CA THR A 168 11.57 -9.35 -3.96
C THR A 168 11.95 -7.94 -3.51
N MET A 169 11.06 -6.95 -3.67
CA MET A 169 11.29 -5.60 -3.18
C MET A 169 11.22 -5.50 -1.65
N GLN A 170 10.43 -6.36 -0.98
CA GLN A 170 10.35 -6.38 0.49
C GLN A 170 11.67 -6.86 1.12
N ASP A 171 12.41 -7.73 0.43
CA ASP A 171 13.73 -8.19 0.90
C ASP A 171 14.81 -7.11 0.75
N ARG A 172 14.69 -6.26 -0.27
CA ARG A 172 15.63 -5.15 -0.47
C ARG A 172 15.55 -4.11 0.63
N ILE A 173 14.38 -3.93 1.26
CA ILE A 173 14.21 -3.01 2.40
C ILE A 173 14.90 -3.54 3.65
N LYS A 174 14.89 -4.85 3.89
CA LYS A 174 15.54 -5.46 5.06
C LYS A 174 17.07 -5.36 5.04
N ASN A 175 17.65 -5.06 3.87
CA ASN A 175 19.08 -5.06 3.62
C ASN A 175 19.65 -3.65 3.33
N ILE A 176 18.87 -2.59 3.57
CA ILE A 176 19.31 -1.18 3.55
C ILE A 176 19.46 -0.73 4.98
#